data_AF-Q0WLZ0-F1
#
_entry.id   AF-Q0WLZ0-F1
#
_cell.length_a   1.000
_cell.length_b   1.000
_cell.length_c   1.000
_cell.angle_alpha   90.00
_cell.angle_beta   90.00
_cell.angle_gamma   90.00
#
_symmetry.space_group_name_H-M   'P 1'
#
loop_
_entity.id
_entity.type
_entity.pdbx_description
1 polymer ?
#
loop_
_entity_poly.entity_id
_entity_poly.type
_entity_poly.pdbx_seq_one_letter_code
_entity_poly.pdbx_strand_id
1 'polypeptide(L)' 'LPDAQGKYPYTGSLDCAMKTLKEGGPLKFYSGFPVYCVRIAPHVMMTWIFLNQITKFQKKIGM' A
#
# COMPACT_ATOMS: atom_id res chain seq x y z
N LEU A 1 20.72 -9.80 10.03
CA LEU A 1 21.71 -10.33 10.99
C LEU A 1 22.40 -9.15 11.65
N PRO A 2 22.77 -9.25 12.95
CA PRO A 2 23.60 -8.24 13.59
C PRO A 2 24.94 -8.14 12.84
N ASP A 3 25.38 -6.91 12.60
CA ASP A 3 26.72 -6.62 12.09
C ASP A 3 27.78 -7.04 13.15
N ALA A 4 29.05 -7.15 12.77
CA ALA A 4 30.15 -7.71 13.57
C ALA A 4 30.35 -7.07 14.97
N GLN A 5 29.66 -5.97 15.27
CA GLN A 5 29.65 -5.28 16.56
C GLN A 5 28.40 -5.53 17.43
N GLY A 6 27.54 -6.49 17.08
CA GLY A 6 26.38 -6.88 17.92
C GLY A 6 25.26 -5.82 18.00
N LYS A 7 25.36 -4.73 17.23
CA LYS A 7 24.36 -3.67 17.18
C LYS A 7 23.31 -4.00 16.11
N TYR A 8 22.04 -4.04 16.52
CA TYR A 8 20.93 -4.11 15.56
C TYR A 8 20.98 -2.87 14.66
N PRO A 9 20.79 -3.00 13.33
CA PRO A 9 20.87 -1.87 12.40
C PRO A 9 19.84 -0.79 12.71
N TYR A 10 18.78 -1.13 13.46
CA TYR A 10 17.73 -0.22 13.91
C TYR A 10 17.37 -0.49 15.37
N THR A 11 17.37 0.54 16.21
CA THR A 11 17.00 0.45 17.63
C THR A 11 15.47 0.52 17.83
N GLY A 12 14.73 0.92 16.79
CA GLY A 12 13.26 0.94 16.77
C GLY A 12 12.70 1.41 15.42
N SER A 13 11.38 1.41 15.28
CA SER A 13 10.69 1.80 14.05
C SER A 13 10.99 3.24 13.61
N LEU A 14 11.21 4.15 14.56
CA LEU A 14 11.57 5.55 14.29
C LEU A 14 13.01 5.71 13.79
N ASP A 15 13.95 4.94 14.35
CA ASP A 15 15.35 4.93 13.91
C ASP A 15 15.49 4.36 12.49
N CYS A 16 14.69 3.33 12.19
CA CYS A 16 14.52 2.80 10.84
C CYS A 16 13.95 3.81 9.87
N ALA A 17 12.92 4.56 10.28
CA ALA A 17 12.34 5.59 9.45
C ALA A 17 13.35 6.70 9.11
N MET A 18 14.07 7.20 10.13
CA MET A 18 15.07 8.26 9.95
C MET A 18 16.27 7.84 9.10
N LYS A 19 16.81 6.63 9.31
CA LYS A 19 17.92 6.12 8.48
C LYS A 19 17.48 5.85 7.05
N THR A 20 16.31 5.26 6.84
CA THR A 20 15.77 5.04 5.49
C THR A 20 15.54 6.36 4.74
N LEU A 21 15.07 7.40 5.44
CA LEU A 21 14.95 8.75 4.87
C LEU A 21 16.32 9.34 4.52
N LYS A 22 17.35 9.14 5.37
CA LYS A 22 18.72 9.63 5.13
C LYS A 22 19.47 8.90 4.02
N GLU A 23 19.30 7.58 3.90
CA GLU A 23 20.01 6.76 2.91
C GLU A 23 19.34 6.74 1.53
N GLY A 24 18.02 6.86 1.50
CA GLY A 24 17.22 6.59 0.29
C GLY A 24 16.25 7.70 -0.12
N GLY A 25 16.11 8.73 0.70
CA GLY A 25 15.09 9.77 0.52
C GLY A 25 13.65 9.27 0.69
N PRO A 26 12.66 10.18 0.60
CA PRO A 26 11.24 9.85 0.74
C PRO A 26 10.71 8.90 -0.37
N LEU A 27 11.42 8.81 -1.50
CA LEU A 27 11.05 7.93 -2.61
C LEU A 27 11.23 6.44 -2.29
N LYS A 28 12.14 6.07 -1.38
CA LYS A 28 12.30 4.67 -0.95
C LYS A 28 11.13 4.16 -0.12
N PHE A 29 10.43 5.03 0.61
CA PHE A 29 9.15 4.68 1.25
C PHE A 29 8.05 4.44 0.22
N TYR A 30 8.06 5.18 -0.89
CA TYR A 30 7.08 5.04 -1.97
C TYR A 30 7.38 3.90 -2.94
N SER A 31 8.53 3.22 -2.85
CA SER A 31 8.85 2.07 -3.71
C SER A 31 7.86 0.90 -3.58
N GLY A 32 7.15 0.79 -2.44
CA GLY A 32 6.10 -0.21 -2.24
C GLY A 32 4.71 0.21 -2.76
N PHE A 33 4.52 1.50 -3.04
CA PHE A 33 3.26 2.05 -3.55
C PHE A 33 2.78 1.41 -4.86
N PRO A 34 3.60 1.19 -5.90
CA PRO A 34 3.13 0.53 -7.12
C PRO A 34 2.63 -0.89 -6.88
N VAL A 35 3.30 -1.67 -6.00
CA VAL A 35 2.86 -3.03 -5.66
C VAL A 35 1.55 -3.00 -4.88
N TYR A 36 1.41 -2.04 -3.97
CA TYR A 36 0.16 -1.81 -3.24
C TYR A 36 -1.00 -1.43 -4.18
N CYS A 37 -0.78 -0.53 -5.13
CA CYS A 37 -1.78 -0.16 -6.13
C CYS A 37 -2.23 -1.36 -6.97
N VAL A 38 -1.30 -2.21 -7.43
CA VAL A 38 -1.62 -3.43 -8.20
C VAL A 38 -2.47 -4.42 -7.38
N ARG A 39 -2.26 -4.48 -6.06
CA ARG A 39 -3.05 -5.34 -5.16
C ARG A 39 -4.43 -4.77 -4.84
N ILE A 40 -4.56 -3.46 -4.71
CA ILE A 40 -5.83 -2.83 -4.30
C ILE A 40 -6.76 -2.56 -5.48
N ALA A 41 -6.21 -2.35 -6.67
CA ALA A 41 -6.97 -2.18 -7.91
C ALA A 41 -8.01 -3.30 -8.13
N PRO A 42 -7.68 -4.60 -8.05
CA PRO A 42 -8.67 -5.66 -8.26
C PRO A 42 -9.75 -5.67 -7.18
N HIS A 43 -9.42 -5.32 -5.92
CA HIS A 43 -10.40 -5.26 -4.85
C HIS A 43 -11.43 -4.13 -5.08
N VAL A 44 -10.94 -2.92 -5.43
CA VAL A 44 -11.81 -1.78 -5.71
C VAL A 44 -12.64 -2.02 -6.98
N MET A 45 -12.05 -2.61 -8.03
CA MET A 45 -12.75 -2.97 -9.26
C MET A 45 -13.86 -3.99 -9.00
N MET A 46 -13.63 -4.98 -8.13
CA MET A 46 -14.65 -5.98 -7.76
C MET A 46 -15.87 -5.30 -7.13
N THR A 47 -15.67 -4.43 -6.13
CA THR A 47 -16.75 -3.65 -5.52
C THR A 47 -17.46 -2.77 -6.55
N TRP A 48 -16.72 -2.16 -7.47
CA TRP A 48 -17.28 -1.30 -8.50
C TRP A 48 -18.18 -2.04 -9.50
N ILE A 49 -17.80 -3.26 -9.90
CA ILE A 49 -18.60 -4.12 -10.79
C ILE A 49 -19.93 -4.49 -10.12
N PHE A 50 -19.92 -4.84 -8.83
CA PHE A 50 -21.15 -5.14 -8.08
C PHE A 50 -22.08 -3.94 -8.00
N LEU A 51 -21.54 -2.75 -7.67
CA LEU A 51 -22.34 -1.52 -7.65
C LEU A 51 -22.96 -1.25 -9.03
N ASN A 52 -22.21 -1.44 -10.11
CA ASN A 52 -22.71 -1.21 -11.47
C ASN A 52 -23.84 -2.18 -11.85
N GLN A 53 -23.79 -3.44 -11.40
CA GLN A 53 -24.89 -4.40 -11.55
C GLN A 53 -26.13 -3.95 -10.77
N ILE A 54 -25.95 -3.53 -9.51
CA ILE A 54 -27.04 -3.05 -8.66
C ILE A 54 -27.68 -1.80 -9.25
N THR A 55 -26.91 -0.82 -9.71
CA THR A 55 -27.44 0.42 -10.32
C THR A 55 -28.14 0.14 -11.65
N LYS A 56 -27.64 -0.80 -12.48
CA LYS A 56 -28.33 -1.23 -13.70
C LYS A 56 -29.66 -1.92 -13.40
N PHE A 57 -29.69 -2.77 -12.38
CA PHE A 57 -30.91 -3.44 -11.92
C PHE A 57 -31.90 -2.43 -11.35
N GLN A 58 -31.43 -1.43 -10.60
CA GLN A 58 -32.25 -0.35 -10.06
C GLN A 58 -32.90 0.48 -11.17
N LYS A 59 -32.14 0.91 -12.19
CA LYS A 59 -32.68 1.61 -13.37
C LYS A 59 -33.65 0.77 -14.20
N LYS A 60 -33.65 -0.55 -14.03
CA LYS A 60 -34.57 -1.44 -14.75
C LYS A 60 -35.87 -1.70 -13.98
N ILE A 61 -35.88 -1.46 -12.67
CA ILE A 61 -36.99 -1.80 -11.75
C ILE A 61 -37.65 -0.57 -11.13
N GLY A 62 -36.96 0.57 -11.05
CA GLY A 62 -37.48 1.81 -10.50
C GLY A 62 -37.03 3.01 -11.31
N MET A 63 -37.94 3.48 -12.17
CA MET A 63 -37.86 4.59 -13.14
C MET A 63 -37.37 4.19 -14.54
#